data_AF-A0A838GH19-F1
#
_entry.id   AF-A0A838GH19-F1
#
_cell.length_a   1.000
_cell.length_b   1.000
_cell.length_c   1.000
_cell.angle_alpha   90.00
_cell.angle_beta   90.00
_cell.angle_gamma   90.00
#
_symmetry.space_group_name_H-M   'P 1'
#
loop_
_entity.id
_entity.type
_entity.pdbx_description
1 polymer ?
#
loop_
_entity_poly.entity_id
_entity_poly.type
_entity_poly.pdbx_seq_one_letter_code
_entity_poly.pdbx_strand_id
1 'polypeptide(L)'
;MDRLRRAWEELDDQSAGSTLSWLALVSILRSTSGAGTAPWQYILPNKTKKSPLAPFQAFSSMVAAMRFDMIRSATEASPRARMFEGDARTLTDVSTDSIDLVITSPPYPNNYDYADSTRLEMSFFGEVSGWGDL
;
A
#
# COMPACT_ATOMS: atom_id res chain seq x y z
N MET A 1 -11.60 11.20 5.31
CA MET A 1 -10.52 10.25 5.68
C MET A 1 -10.63 9.86 7.15
N ASP A 2 -10.58 10.80 8.11
CA ASP A 2 -10.68 10.47 9.56
C ASP A 2 -11.87 9.57 9.93
N ARG A 3 -13.07 9.84 9.40
CA ARG A 3 -14.24 8.96 9.61
C ARG A 3 -14.04 7.52 9.14
N LEU A 4 -13.35 7.32 8.01
CA LEU A 4 -13.07 5.97 7.50
C LEU A 4 -12.02 5.27 8.35
N ARG A 5 -11.00 6.02 8.80
CA ARG A 5 -9.98 5.51 9.73
C ARG A 5 -10.60 4.99 11.02
N ARG A 6 -11.39 5.84 11.70
CA ARG A 6 -12.04 5.47 12.96
C ARG A 6 -13.00 4.31 12.79
N ALA A 7 -13.78 4.30 11.71
CA ALA A 7 -14.65 3.17 11.43
C ALA A 7 -13.87 1.86 11.24
N TRP A 8 -12.70 1.91 10.59
CA TRP A 8 -11.84 0.74 10.49
C TRP A 8 -11.23 0.35 11.84
N GLU A 9 -10.69 1.30 12.61
CA GLU A 9 -10.14 1.06 13.96
C GLU A 9 -11.18 0.47 14.92
N GLU A 10 -12.45 0.90 14.84
CA GLU A 10 -13.55 0.41 15.67
C GLU A 10 -14.06 -0.98 15.26
N LEU A 11 -13.92 -1.34 13.98
CA LEU A 11 -14.45 -2.57 13.40
C LEU A 11 -13.38 -3.62 13.11
N ASP A 12 -12.10 -3.32 13.36
CA ASP A 12 -11.00 -4.23 13.08
C ASP A 12 -11.12 -5.51 13.92
N ASP A 13 -11.43 -6.60 13.24
CA ASP A 13 -11.62 -7.93 13.81
C ASP A 13 -10.45 -8.88 13.49
N GLN A 14 -9.34 -8.36 12.97
CA GLN A 14 -8.17 -9.12 12.49
C GLN A 14 -8.50 -10.13 11.38
N SER A 15 -9.66 -10.00 10.74
CA SER A 15 -10.01 -10.85 9.59
C SER A 15 -9.28 -10.42 8.33
N ALA A 16 -9.24 -11.31 7.34
CA ALA A 16 -8.81 -10.97 6.00
C ALA A 16 -9.68 -9.84 5.40
N GLY A 17 -10.96 -9.76 5.76
CA GLY A 17 -11.86 -8.68 5.33
C GLY A 17 -11.47 -7.32 5.92
N SER A 18 -11.12 -7.29 7.21
CA SER A 18 -10.58 -6.08 7.84
C SER A 18 -9.24 -5.68 7.21
N THR A 19 -8.33 -6.63 6.99
CA THR A 19 -7.03 -6.39 6.35
C THR A 19 -7.17 -5.82 4.94
N LEU A 20 -8.11 -6.34 4.13
CA LEU A 20 -8.40 -5.81 2.80
C LEU A 20 -9.02 -4.41 2.88
N SER A 21 -9.85 -4.15 3.87
CA SER A 21 -10.44 -2.82 4.09
C SER A 21 -9.38 -1.79 4.49
N TRP A 22 -8.43 -2.17 5.35
CA TRP A 22 -7.25 -1.38 5.68
C TRP A 22 -6.42 -1.08 4.43
N LEU A 23 -6.13 -2.11 3.62
CA LEU A 23 -5.36 -1.94 2.38
C LEU A 23 -6.06 -0.98 1.40
N ALA A 24 -7.38 -1.08 1.25
CA ALA A 24 -8.17 -0.16 0.43
C ALA A 24 -8.12 1.27 0.98
N LEU A 25 -8.19 1.45 2.30
CA LEU A 25 -8.09 2.74 2.96
C LEU A 25 -6.71 3.38 2.74
N VAL A 26 -5.63 2.62 2.94
CA VAL A 26 -4.25 3.08 2.71
C VAL A 26 -4.07 3.50 1.25
N SER A 27 -4.54 2.68 0.31
CA SER A 27 -4.38 2.88 -1.14
C SER A 27 -5.00 4.18 -1.67
N ILE A 28 -5.98 4.76 -0.97
CA ILE A 28 -6.65 6.01 -1.37
C ILE A 28 -6.08 7.26 -0.67
N LEU A 29 -5.15 7.13 0.27
CA LEU A 29 -4.66 8.26 1.06
C LEU A 29 -4.13 9.40 0.19
N ARG A 30 -3.36 9.08 -0.85
CA ARG A 30 -2.74 10.09 -1.72
C ARG A 30 -3.72 10.77 -2.66
N SER A 31 -4.75 10.07 -3.12
CA SER A 31 -5.75 10.63 -4.03
C SER A 31 -6.77 11.50 -3.30
N THR A 32 -6.95 11.27 -2.00
CA THR A 32 -7.93 11.95 -1.14
C THR A 32 -7.30 12.94 -0.17
N SER A 33 -5.98 12.91 0.02
CA SER A 33 -5.24 13.90 0.81
C SER A 33 -5.16 15.23 0.07
N GLY A 34 -5.32 16.31 0.83
CA GLY A 34 -5.05 17.66 0.37
C GLY A 34 -3.54 17.96 0.25
N ALA A 35 -2.66 17.13 0.81
CA ALA A 35 -1.22 17.32 0.71
C ALA A 35 -0.74 17.18 -0.74
N GLY A 36 0.19 18.04 -1.15
CA GLY A 36 0.92 17.90 -2.40
C GLY A 36 1.83 16.68 -2.35
N THR A 37 1.99 16.00 -3.47
CA THR A 37 2.92 14.87 -3.60
C THR A 37 3.91 15.15 -4.73
N ALA A 38 5.16 14.71 -4.55
CA ALA A 38 6.19 14.74 -5.58
C ALA A 38 6.22 13.40 -6.34
N PRO A 39 7.05 13.28 -7.41
CA PRO A 39 7.46 11.98 -7.91
C PRO A 39 7.98 11.10 -6.76
N TRP A 40 7.80 9.78 -6.85
CA TRP A 40 8.27 8.83 -5.83
C TRP A 40 7.63 8.99 -4.45
N GLN A 41 6.38 9.47 -4.41
CA GLN A 41 5.53 9.44 -3.22
C GLN A 41 5.95 10.37 -2.06
N TYR A 42 6.93 11.25 -2.24
CA TYR A 42 7.23 12.26 -1.21
C TYR A 42 6.09 13.25 -1.00
N ILE A 43 5.90 13.68 0.25
CA ILE A 43 4.96 14.74 0.61
C ILE A 43 5.61 16.09 0.43
N LEU A 44 4.88 17.05 -0.13
CA LEU A 44 5.28 18.43 -0.31
C LEU A 44 4.47 19.30 0.65
N PRO A 45 4.95 19.57 1.88
CA PRO A 45 4.15 20.18 2.95
C PRO A 45 3.57 21.54 2.58
N ASN A 46 4.31 22.29 1.76
CA ASN A 46 3.95 23.65 1.33
C ASN A 46 3.15 23.68 0.02
N LYS A 47 2.70 22.52 -0.47
CA LYS A 47 1.84 22.42 -1.64
C LYS A 47 0.55 21.73 -1.27
N THR A 48 -0.56 22.27 -1.77
CA THR A 48 -1.89 21.69 -1.57
C THR A 48 -2.44 21.22 -2.90
N LYS A 49 -3.00 20.02 -2.93
CA LYS A 49 -3.72 19.48 -4.10
C LYS A 49 -5.04 20.24 -4.26
N LYS A 50 -5.32 20.74 -5.46
CA LYS A 50 -6.48 21.60 -5.74
C LYS A 50 -7.84 20.90 -5.64
N SER A 51 -7.90 19.59 -5.89
CA SER A 51 -9.16 18.84 -5.88
C SER A 51 -8.90 17.38 -5.51
N PRO A 52 -8.79 17.06 -4.20
CA PRO A 52 -8.74 15.67 -3.76
C PRO A 52 -10.07 14.97 -4.02
N LEU A 53 -10.01 13.66 -4.29
CA LEU A 53 -11.22 12.84 -4.43
C LEU A 53 -11.98 12.75 -3.11
N ALA A 54 -13.31 12.60 -3.19
CA ALA A 54 -14.14 12.36 -2.02
C ALA A 54 -13.77 11.00 -1.37
N PRO A 55 -13.38 10.96 -0.08
CA PRO A 55 -12.88 9.75 0.58
C PRO A 55 -13.75 8.50 0.44
N PHE A 56 -15.06 8.61 0.70
CA PHE A 56 -15.98 7.48 0.62
C PHE A 56 -16.10 6.95 -0.81
N GLN A 57 -16.18 7.84 -1.80
CA GLN A 57 -16.23 7.45 -3.20
C GLN A 57 -14.94 6.74 -3.62
N ALA A 58 -13.77 7.30 -3.28
CA ALA A 58 -12.48 6.69 -3.58
C ALA A 58 -12.35 5.31 -2.92
N PHE A 59 -12.79 5.17 -1.66
CA PHE A 59 -12.78 3.90 -0.93
C PHE A 59 -13.65 2.84 -1.61
N SER A 60 -14.92 3.17 -1.90
CA SER A 60 -15.83 2.26 -2.58
C SER A 60 -15.31 1.84 -3.95
N SER A 61 -14.74 2.78 -4.73
CA SER A 61 -14.12 2.46 -6.02
C SER A 61 -12.89 1.54 -5.87
N MET A 62 -12.05 1.76 -4.85
CA MET A 62 -10.89 0.92 -4.60
C MET A 62 -11.29 -0.51 -4.18
N VAL A 63 -12.26 -0.64 -3.28
CA VAL A 63 -12.82 -1.95 -2.90
C VAL A 63 -13.41 -2.68 -4.10
N ALA A 64 -14.14 -1.97 -4.97
CA ALA A 64 -14.69 -2.55 -6.19
C ALA A 64 -13.58 -3.02 -7.16
N ALA A 65 -12.50 -2.24 -7.30
CA ALA A 65 -11.35 -2.62 -8.11
C ALA A 65 -10.65 -3.89 -7.57
N MET A 66 -10.34 -3.93 -6.27
CA MET A 66 -9.75 -5.10 -5.63
C MET A 66 -10.64 -6.34 -5.78
N ARG A 67 -11.95 -6.20 -5.58
CA ARG A 67 -12.92 -7.29 -5.79
C ARG A 67 -12.90 -7.80 -7.23
N PHE A 68 -12.88 -6.88 -8.20
CA PHE A 68 -12.85 -7.23 -9.62
C PHE A 68 -11.58 -8.02 -9.96
N ASP A 69 -10.42 -7.58 -9.48
CA ASP A 69 -9.14 -8.27 -9.69
C ASP A 69 -9.12 -9.66 -9.05
N MET A 70 -9.64 -9.81 -7.82
CA MET A 70 -9.75 -11.11 -7.16
C MET A 70 -10.63 -12.09 -7.94
N ILE A 71 -11.79 -11.65 -8.44
CA ILE A 71 -12.68 -12.50 -9.24
C ILE A 71 -11.99 -12.92 -10.53
N ARG A 72 -11.39 -11.96 -11.23
CA ARG A 72 -10.68 -12.23 -12.49
C ARG A 72 -9.55 -13.24 -12.28
N SER A 73 -8.71 -13.03 -11.27
CA SER A 73 -7.63 -13.95 -10.91
C SER A 73 -8.12 -15.34 -10.50
N ALA A 74 -9.32 -15.46 -9.92
CA ALA A 74 -9.90 -16.74 -9.55
C ALA A 74 -10.45 -17.52 -10.77
N THR A 75 -10.82 -16.81 -11.84
CA THR A 75 -11.40 -17.41 -13.07
C THR A 75 -10.39 -17.66 -14.18
N GLU A 76 -9.26 -16.94 -14.19
CA GLU A 76 -8.21 -17.14 -15.19
C GLU A 76 -7.44 -18.44 -14.92
N ALA A 77 -7.29 -19.28 -15.94
CA ALA A 77 -6.51 -20.50 -15.88
C ALA A 77 -5.00 -20.19 -15.97
N SER A 78 -4.47 -19.55 -14.93
CA SER A 78 -3.06 -19.23 -14.80
C SER A 78 -2.37 -20.18 -13.81
N PRO A 79 -1.08 -20.50 -13.99
CA PRO A 79 -0.32 -21.21 -12.97
C PRO A 79 -0.42 -20.48 -11.63
N ARG A 80 -0.62 -21.24 -10.54
CA ARG A 80 -0.66 -20.65 -9.20
C ARG A 80 0.71 -20.10 -8.84
N ALA A 81 0.75 -18.85 -8.39
CA ALA A 81 1.94 -18.27 -7.78
C ALA A 81 2.31 -19.06 -6.53
N ARG A 82 3.61 -19.30 -6.34
CA ARG A 82 4.19 -19.84 -5.11
C ARG A 82 4.89 -18.68 -4.42
N MET A 83 4.49 -18.39 -3.18
CA MET A 83 5.08 -17.33 -2.37
C MET A 83 5.91 -17.96 -1.26
N PHE A 84 7.14 -17.48 -1.10
CA PHE A 84 8.05 -17.93 -0.05
C PHE A 84 8.42 -16.74 0.82
N GLU A 85 8.27 -16.90 2.12
CA GLU A 85 8.75 -15.95 3.10
C GLU A 85 10.18 -16.35 3.50
N GLY A 86 11.15 -15.48 3.29
CA GLY A 86 12.54 -15.77 3.60
C GLY A 86 13.52 -14.70 3.13
N ASP A 87 14.81 -14.96 3.36
CA ASP A 87 15.89 -14.09 2.91
C ASP A 87 16.18 -14.34 1.42
N ALA A 88 15.93 -13.32 0.60
CA ALA A 88 16.17 -13.36 -0.83
C ALA A 88 17.65 -13.53 -1.21
N ARG A 89 18.60 -13.42 -0.26
CA ARG A 89 20.03 -13.70 -0.46
C ARG A 89 20.35 -15.19 -0.45
N THR A 90 19.50 -16.03 0.17
CA THR A 90 19.74 -17.47 0.32
C THR A 90 18.83 -18.32 -0.57
N LEU A 91 17.60 -17.89 -0.83
CA LEU A 91 16.65 -18.55 -1.75
C LEU A 91 16.47 -20.06 -1.50
N THR A 92 16.35 -20.47 -0.23
CA THR A 92 16.30 -21.87 0.19
C THR A 92 15.19 -22.72 -0.44
N ASP A 93 14.11 -22.07 -0.87
CA ASP A 93 12.91 -22.72 -1.41
C ASP A 93 12.87 -22.74 -2.95
N VAL A 94 13.93 -22.24 -3.61
CA VAL A 94 14.06 -22.19 -5.06
C VAL A 94 15.15 -23.17 -5.50
N SER A 95 14.77 -24.13 -6.35
CA SER A 95 15.71 -25.10 -6.90
C SER A 95 16.76 -24.41 -7.79
N THR A 96 17.99 -24.93 -7.79
CA THR A 96 19.03 -24.49 -8.72
C THR A 96 18.58 -24.68 -10.17
N ASP A 97 18.93 -23.72 -11.04
CA ASP A 97 18.63 -23.72 -12.48
C ASP A 97 17.14 -23.90 -12.84
N SER A 98 16.22 -23.50 -11.97
CA SER A 98 14.77 -23.67 -12.19
C SER A 98 14.03 -22.42 -12.68
N ILE A 99 14.72 -21.30 -12.89
CA ILE A 99 14.10 -19.99 -13.16
C ILE A 99 14.59 -19.43 -14.49
N ASP A 100 13.67 -19.14 -15.40
CA ASP A 100 13.98 -18.57 -16.72
C ASP A 100 14.16 -17.04 -16.69
N LEU A 101 13.46 -16.34 -15.77
CA LEU A 101 13.46 -14.90 -15.67
C LEU A 101 13.41 -14.44 -14.21
N VAL A 102 14.30 -13.49 -13.87
CA VAL A 102 14.30 -12.80 -12.58
C VAL A 102 13.92 -11.34 -12.80
N ILE A 103 12.83 -10.91 -12.17
CA ILE A 103 12.42 -9.51 -12.09
C ILE A 103 12.55 -9.08 -10.63
N THR A 104 13.26 -7.98 -10.38
CA THR A 104 13.51 -7.50 -9.02
C THR A 104 13.58 -5.98 -8.94
N SER A 105 13.18 -5.44 -7.79
CA SER A 105 13.36 -4.06 -7.39
C SER A 105 13.86 -4.03 -5.93
N PRO A 106 15.13 -4.40 -5.68
CA PRO A 106 15.67 -4.47 -4.32
C PRO A 106 15.60 -3.10 -3.62
N PRO A 107 15.71 -3.04 -2.28
CA PRO A 107 15.77 -1.77 -1.58
C PRO A 107 16.96 -0.92 -2.07
N TYR A 108 16.72 0.35 -2.32
CA TYR A 108 17.70 1.32 -2.82
C TYR A 108 18.01 2.39 -1.77
N PRO A 109 18.72 2.03 -0.67
CA PRO A 109 18.85 2.90 0.51
C PRO A 109 19.56 4.23 0.22
N ASN A 110 20.37 4.29 -0.83
CA ASN A 110 21.12 5.49 -1.18
C ASN A 110 20.31 6.50 -2.02
N ASN A 111 19.18 6.07 -2.60
CA ASN A 111 18.42 6.88 -3.56
C ASN A 111 16.97 7.16 -3.11
N TYR A 112 16.45 6.41 -2.14
CA TYR A 112 15.07 6.56 -1.67
C TYR A 112 15.03 6.54 -0.15
N ASP A 113 14.43 7.58 0.41
CA ASP A 113 14.09 7.62 1.82
C ASP A 113 12.73 6.91 2.00
N TYR A 114 12.79 5.63 2.31
CA TYR A 114 11.58 4.81 2.49
C TYR A 114 10.74 5.29 3.68
N ALA A 115 11.38 5.79 4.75
CA ALA A 115 10.69 6.32 5.92
C ALA A 115 9.89 7.58 5.55
N ASP A 116 10.48 8.51 4.80
CA ASP A 116 9.75 9.69 4.32
C ASP A 116 8.68 9.33 3.26
N SER A 117 8.94 8.32 2.43
CA SER A 117 7.98 7.88 1.40
C SER A 117 6.66 7.40 2.01
N THR A 118 6.70 6.75 3.18
CA THR A 118 5.54 6.22 3.91
C THR A 118 5.01 7.16 5.00
N ARG A 119 5.55 8.38 5.12
CA ARG A 119 5.15 9.33 6.16
C ARG A 119 3.66 9.64 6.13
N LEU A 120 3.05 9.79 4.96
CA LEU A 120 1.64 10.16 4.88
C LEU A 120 0.77 9.11 5.57
N GLU A 121 1.08 7.84 5.32
CA GLU A 121 0.43 6.69 5.91
C GLU A 121 0.66 6.67 7.44
N MET A 122 1.91 6.76 7.88
CA MET A 122 2.26 6.74 9.31
C MET A 122 1.65 7.91 10.09
N SER A 123 1.67 9.13 9.53
CA SER A 123 1.02 10.30 10.13
C SER A 123 -0.51 10.15 10.15
N PHE A 124 -1.08 9.53 9.12
CA PHE A 124 -2.52 9.28 9.07
C PHE A 124 -2.97 8.27 10.13
N PHE A 125 -2.19 7.24 10.43
CA PHE A 125 -2.49 6.28 11.51
C PHE A 125 -1.97 6.71 12.89
N GLY A 126 -1.29 7.86 12.99
CA GLY A 126 -0.80 8.40 14.26
C GLY A 126 0.45 7.69 14.80
N GLU A 127 1.15 6.93 13.96
CA GLU A 127 2.43 6.29 14.29
C GLU A 127 3.56 7.33 14.41
N VAL A 128 3.46 8.44 13.67
CA VAL A 128 4.37 9.58 13.77
C VAL A 128 3.59 10.89 13.88
N SER A 129 4.09 11.78 14.73
CA SER A 129 3.54 13.11 15.01
C SER A 129 4.24 14.23 14.23
N GLY A 130 5.49 14.02 13.78
CA GLY A 130 6.24 15.05 13.06
C GLY A 130 7.57 14.62 12.48
N TRP A 131 8.41 15.60 12.14
CA TRP A 131 9.70 15.35 11.48
C TRP A 131 10.76 14.68 12.36
N GLY A 132 10.68 14.86 13.67
CA GLY A 132 11.63 14.27 14.61
C GLY A 132 11.37 12.80 14.96
N ASP A 133 10.28 12.20 14.47
CA ASP A 133 9.92 10.82 14.75
C ASP A 133 10.46 9.82 13.70
N LEU A 134 11.05 10.34 12.60
CA LEU A 134 11.68 9.55 11.54
C LEU A 134 13.21 9.66 11.60
#